data_AF-A0A355T8G2-F1
#
_entry.id   AF-A0A355T8G2-F1
#
_cell.length_a   1.000
_cell.length_b   1.000
_cell.length_c   1.000
_cell.angle_alpha   90.00
_cell.angle_beta   90.00
_cell.angle_gamma   90.00
#
_symmetry.space_group_name_H-M   'P 1'
#
loop_
_entity.id
_entity.type
_entity.pdbx_description
1 polymer ?
#
loop_
_entity_poly.entity_id
_entity_poly.type
_entity_poly.pdbx_seq_one_letter_code
_entity_poly.pdbx_strand_id
1 'polypeptide(L)' 'MRILRWLLLIPIAGISLYLALANRHDVLFSLDPFTPETPALALQLPLILVIFL' A
#
# COMPACT_ATOMS: atom_id res chain seq x y z
N MET A 1 10.08 -16.98 19.92
CA MET A 1 9.14 -16.19 19.08
C MET A 1 9.60 -14.77 18.71
N ARG A 2 10.69 -14.21 19.28
CA ARG A 2 11.12 -12.83 18.97
C ARG A 2 11.71 -12.68 17.56
N ILE A 3 12.53 -13.65 17.13
CA ILE A 3 13.18 -13.66 15.80
C ILE A 3 12.16 -13.78 14.67
N LEU A 4 11.18 -14.67 14.78
CA LEU A 4 10.15 -14.83 13.74
C LEU A 4 9.35 -13.54 13.54
N ARG A 5 9.06 -12.81 14.63
CA ARG A 5 8.39 -11.50 14.56
C ARG A 5 9.20 -10.50 13.75
N TRP A 6 10.48 -10.35 14.05
CA TRP A 6 11.36 -9.42 13.32
C TRP A 6 11.59 -9.84 11.87
N LEU A 7 11.71 -11.15 11.62
CA LEU A 7 11.85 -11.71 10.28
C LEU A 7 10.65 -11.39 9.38
N LEU A 8 9.45 -11.31 9.94
CA LEU A 8 8.24 -10.91 9.22
C LEU A 8 8.05 -9.39 9.15
N LEU A 9 8.26 -8.68 10.26
CA LEU A 9 7.99 -7.24 10.32
C LEU A 9 8.96 -6.41 9.48
N ILE A 10 10.25 -6.76 9.45
CA ILE A 10 11.26 -6.01 8.69
C ILE A 10 10.93 -5.98 7.18
N PRO A 11 10.69 -7.12 6.50
CA PRO A 11 10.37 -7.09 5.07
C PRO A 11 9.02 -6.42 4.80
N ILE A 12 8.00 -6.66 5.62
CA ILE A 12 6.70 -5.98 5.48
C ILE A 12 6.89 -4.46 5.56
N ALA A 13 7.60 -3.98 6.58
CA ALA A 13 7.88 -2.56 6.74
C ALA A 13 8.68 -1.99 5.55
N GLY A 14 9.66 -2.74 5.03
CA GLY A 14 10.43 -2.35 3.86
C GLY A 14 9.57 -2.20 2.60
N ILE A 15 8.68 -3.16 2.34
CA ILE A 15 7.77 -3.12 1.18
C ILE A 15 6.77 -1.98 1.32
N SER A 16 6.15 -1.82 2.50
CA SER A 16 5.23 -0.71 2.79
C SER A 16 5.88 0.64 2.58
N LEU A 17 7.12 0.81 3.07
CA LEU A 17 7.88 2.05 2.93
C LEU A 17 8.23 2.33 1.46
N TYR A 18 8.67 1.31 0.72
CA TYR A 18 8.98 1.44 -0.71
C TYR A 18 7.74 1.86 -1.50
N LEU A 19 6.59 1.20 -1.28
CA LEU A 19 5.33 1.53 -1.98
C LEU A 19 4.89 2.96 -1.68
N ALA A 20 4.94 3.38 -0.41
CA ALA A 20 4.58 4.73 -0.02
C ALA A 20 5.49 5.79 -0.64
N LEU A 21 6.80 5.56 -0.68
CA LEU A 21 7.76 6.53 -1.21
C LEU A 21 7.73 6.58 -2.75
N ALA A 22 7.63 5.43 -3.41
CA ALA A 22 7.54 5.35 -4.87
C ALA A 22 6.26 6.03 -5.39
N ASN A 23 5.15 5.91 -4.65
CA ASN A 23 3.85 6.48 -5.00
C ASN A 23 3.49 7.65 -4.08
N ARG A 24 4.47 8.54 -3.85
CA ARG A 24 4.29 9.79 -3.09
C ARG A 24 3.46 10.85 -3.82
N HIS A 25 3.23 10.65 -5.12
CA HIS A 25 2.33 11.45 -5.94
C HIS A 25 0.93 10.82 -5.92
N ASP A 26 -0.07 11.54 -6.39
CA ASP A 26 -1.43 11.00 -6.49
C ASP A 26 -1.45 9.81 -7.46
N VAL A 27 -1.93 8.67 -6.97
CA VAL A 27 -2.17 7.47 -7.77
C VAL A 27 -3.63 7.07 -7.65
N LEU A 28 -4.15 6.41 -8.69
CA LEU A 28 -5.48 5.83 -8.64
C LEU A 28 -5.43 4.58 -7.76
N PHE A 29 -5.94 4.68 -6.54
CA PHE A 29 -6.09 3.55 -5.63
C PHE A 29 -7.52 3.00 -5.74
N SER A 30 -7.64 1.75 -6.20
CA SER A 30 -8.91 1.03 -6.35
C SER A 30 -9.07 -0.03 -5.25
N LEU A 31 -10.27 -0.14 -4.68
CA LEU A 31 -10.64 -1.24 -3.77
C LEU A 31 -11.34 -2.40 -4.49
N ASP A 32 -11.40 -2.36 -5.82
CA ASP A 32 -11.91 -3.45 -6.65
C ASP A 32 -10.75 -4.10 -7.44
N PRO A 33 -10.32 -5.32 -7.04
CA PRO A 33 -9.26 -6.05 -7.74
C PRO A 33 -9.77 -6.86 -8.94
N PHE A 34 -11.08 -6.94 -9.16
CA PHE A 34 -11.69 -7.77 -10.19
C PHE A 34 -12.08 -6.98 -11.44
N THR A 35 -12.43 -5.69 -11.27
CA THR A 35 -12.78 -4.81 -12.39
C THR A 35 -11.94 -3.52 -12.42
N PRO A 36 -10.68 -3.57 -12.91
CA PRO A 36 -9.78 -2.42 -12.91
C PRO A 36 -10.26 -1.25 -13.77
N GLU A 37 -11.00 -1.54 -14.83
CA GLU A 37 -11.47 -0.54 -15.82
C GLU A 37 -12.63 0.31 -15.28
N THR A 38 -13.47 -0.27 -14.42
CA THR A 38 -14.68 0.36 -13.88
C THR A 38 -14.85 0.06 -12.39
N PRO A 39 -13.91 0.49 -11.54
CA PRO A 39 -13.92 0.14 -10.13
C PRO A 39 -15.12 0.79 -9.41
N ALA A 40 -15.77 0.01 -8.54
CA ALA A 40 -16.89 0.50 -7.73
C ALA A 40 -16.49 1.66 -6.80
N LEU A 41 -15.24 1.63 -6.29
CA LEU A 41 -14.66 2.72 -5.50
C LEU A 41 -13.17 2.86 -5.83
N ALA A 42 -12.81 4.05 -6.31
CA ALA A 42 -11.43 4.45 -6.55
C ALA A 42 -11.20 5.89 -6.10
N LEU A 43 -10.02 6.13 -5.52
CA LEU A 43 -9.61 7.42 -4.99
C LEU A 43 -8.28 7.83 -5.62
N GLN A 44 -8.15 9.10 -6.00
CA GLN A 44 -6.88 9.69 -6.43
C GLN A 44 -6.22 10.34 -5.22
N LEU A 45 -5.22 9.66 -4.68
CA LEU A 45 -4.46 10.12 -3.51
C LEU A 45 -3.11 9.40 -3.41
N PRO A 46 -2.14 9.92 -2.64
CA PRO A 46 -0.84 9.28 -2.51
C PRO A 46 -0.91 8.05 -1.61
N LEU A 47 -0.17 6.98 -1.93
CA LEU A 47 -0.25 5.72 -1.16
C LEU A 47 0.21 5.84 0.29
N ILE A 48 0.99 6.87 0.63
CA ILE A 48 1.39 7.12 2.02
C ILE A 48 0.17 7.28 2.95
N LEU A 49 -0.93 7.85 2.45
CA LEU A 49 -2.16 8.01 3.23
C LEU A 49 -2.87 6.67 3.43
N VAL A 50 -2.91 5.80 2.42
CA VAL A 50 -3.55 4.47 2.54
C VAL A 50 -2.80 3.55 3.50
N ILE A 51 -1.46 3.61 3.49
CA ILE A 51 -0.62 2.66 4.21
C ILE A 51 -0.46 3.04 5.69
N PHE A 52 -0.45 4.34 6.03
CA PHE A 52 -0.04 4.82 7.36
C PHE A 52 -1.08 5.64 8.12
N LEU A 53 -2.23 5.99 7.51
CA LEU A 53 -3.34 6.67 8.19
C LEU A 53 -4.47 5.68 8.49
#